data_AF-C9Z8A8-F1
#
_entry.id   AF-C9Z8A8-F1
#
_cell.length_a   1.000
_cell.length_b   1.000
_cell.length_c   1.000
_cell.angle_alpha   90.00
_cell.angle_beta   90.00
_cell.angle_gamma   90.00
#
_symmetry.space_group_name_H-M   'P 1'
#
loop_
_entity.id
_entity.type
_entity.pdbx_description
1 polymer ?
#
loop_
_entity_poly.entity_id
_entity_poly.type
_entity_poly.pdbx_seq_one_letter_code
_entity_poly.pdbx_strand_id
1 'polypeptide(L)'
;MRRHELTLQAVDAAVEALLEDAADGPRATVSALARRLNVPRQTLYRDFPDQITRLQTEAARSATQPRARNTDKDQQTIARLRAEKENLTRHLYIYEDHIRRLTLENEALRVALQAHSGVTLISPRTGDTVPGRP
;
A
#
# COMPACT_ATOMS: atom_id res chain seq x y z
N MET A 1 -25.96 -1.94 22.58
CA MET A 1 -25.52 -3.05 21.70
C MET A 1 -26.37 -3.04 20.45
N ARG A 2 -25.79 -2.74 19.27
CA ARG A 2 -26.55 -2.71 18.01
C ARG A 2 -26.98 -4.15 17.69
N ARG A 3 -28.28 -4.44 17.76
CA ARG A 3 -28.88 -5.57 17.06
C ARG A 3 -28.57 -5.35 15.58
N HIS A 4 -27.54 -6.00 15.07
CA HIS A 4 -27.33 -6.06 13.63
C HIS A 4 -28.48 -6.91 13.12
N GLU A 5 -29.36 -6.34 12.30
CA GLU A 5 -30.26 -7.10 11.44
C GLU A 5 -29.37 -7.81 10.40
N LEU A 6 -28.60 -8.80 10.83
CA LEU A 6 -27.93 -9.70 9.91
C LEU A 6 -29.02 -10.50 9.24
N THR A 7 -29.30 -10.13 8.01
CA THR A 7 -30.15 -10.93 7.15
C THR A 7 -29.33 -12.08 6.60
N LEU A 8 -30.01 -13.21 6.37
CA LEU A 8 -29.42 -14.38 5.72
C LEU A 8 -28.68 -13.99 4.42
N GLN A 9 -29.33 -13.14 3.63
CA GLN A 9 -28.83 -12.61 2.36
C GLN A 9 -27.50 -11.83 2.52
N ALA A 10 -27.34 -11.04 3.59
CA ALA A 10 -26.11 -10.29 3.83
C ALA A 10 -24.95 -11.23 4.21
N VAL A 11 -25.24 -12.31 4.94
CA VAL A 11 -24.23 -13.33 5.29
C VAL A 11 -23.85 -14.13 4.04
N ASP A 12 -24.81 -14.55 3.23
CA ASP A 12 -24.57 -15.28 1.98
C ASP A 12 -23.73 -14.44 1.01
N ALA A 13 -24.09 -13.17 0.78
CA ALA A 13 -23.33 -12.27 -0.07
C ALA A 13 -21.88 -12.07 0.45
N ALA A 14 -21.70 -12.01 1.77
CA ALA A 14 -20.37 -11.90 2.37
C ALA A 14 -19.56 -13.20 2.28
N VAL A 15 -20.22 -14.36 2.28
CA VAL A 15 -19.59 -15.67 2.04
C VAL A 15 -19.13 -15.77 0.59
N GLU A 16 -19.98 -15.46 -0.38
CA GLU A 16 -19.63 -15.47 -1.80
C GLU A 16 -18.45 -14.54 -2.09
N ALA A 17 -18.54 -13.29 -1.66
CA ALA A 17 -17.47 -12.32 -1.89
C ALA A 17 -16.16 -12.76 -1.23
N LEU A 18 -16.21 -13.42 -0.08
CA LEU A 18 -15.01 -13.94 0.59
C LEU A 18 -14.42 -15.15 -0.14
N LEU A 19 -15.25 -15.96 -0.80
CA LEU A 19 -14.81 -17.09 -1.62
C LEU A 19 -14.19 -16.62 -2.93
N GLU A 20 -14.76 -15.59 -3.57
CA GLU A 20 -14.18 -14.91 -4.72
C GLU A 20 -12.82 -14.28 -4.37
N ASP A 21 -12.75 -13.52 -3.27
CA ASP A 21 -11.50 -12.92 -2.79
C ASP A 21 -10.43 -13.98 -2.48
N ALA A 22 -10.83 -15.17 -2.05
CA ALA A 22 -9.91 -16.27 -1.75
C ALA A 22 -9.33 -16.95 -3.00
N ALA A 23 -9.89 -16.71 -4.19
CA ALA A 23 -9.33 -17.21 -5.45
C ALA A 23 -7.95 -16.60 -5.73
N ASP A 24 -7.78 -15.30 -5.48
CA ASP A 24 -6.52 -14.55 -5.67
C ASP A 24 -5.85 -14.13 -4.35
N GLY A 25 -6.54 -14.26 -3.23
CA GLY A 25 -6.11 -13.78 -1.92
C GLY A 25 -5.87 -14.85 -0.85
N PRO A 26 -5.86 -14.43 0.43
CA PRO A 26 -5.79 -15.31 1.59
C PRO A 26 -7.02 -16.22 1.70
N ARG A 27 -6.86 -17.39 2.34
CA ARG A 27 -7.95 -18.36 2.51
C ARG A 27 -9.19 -17.75 3.16
N ALA A 28 -10.35 -18.06 2.59
CA ALA A 28 -11.64 -17.78 3.18
C ALA A 28 -11.77 -18.51 4.53
N THR A 29 -11.97 -17.75 5.61
CA THR A 29 -12.09 -18.30 6.97
C THR A 29 -13.26 -17.65 7.70
N VAL A 30 -13.85 -18.38 8.66
CA VAL A 30 -14.91 -17.84 9.54
C VAL A 30 -14.43 -16.59 10.29
N SER A 31 -13.13 -16.51 10.59
CA SER A 31 -12.46 -15.34 11.15
C SER A 31 -12.46 -14.11 10.23
N ALA A 32 -12.28 -14.31 8.93
CA ALA A 32 -12.36 -13.24 7.94
C ALA A 32 -13.81 -12.80 7.74
N LEU A 33 -14.75 -13.74 7.68
CA LEU A 33 -16.18 -13.46 7.60
C LEU A 33 -16.67 -12.64 8.81
N ALA A 34 -16.30 -13.04 10.02
CA ALA A 34 -16.62 -12.33 11.27
C ALA A 34 -16.09 -10.89 11.28
N ARG A 35 -14.86 -10.69 10.79
CA ARG A 35 -14.27 -9.34 10.67
C ARG A 35 -15.01 -8.50 9.63
N ARG A 36 -15.34 -9.08 8.48
CA ARG A 36 -16.05 -8.40 7.38
C ARG A 36 -17.45 -7.95 7.78
N LEU A 37 -18.17 -8.80 8.50
CA LEU A 37 -19.52 -8.51 9.01
C LEU A 37 -19.50 -7.73 10.34
N ASN A 38 -18.33 -7.51 10.93
CA ASN A 38 -18.14 -6.89 12.25
C ASN A 38 -18.96 -7.56 13.38
N VAL A 39 -18.97 -8.90 13.38
CA VAL A 39 -19.81 -9.72 14.27
C VAL A 39 -18.96 -10.79 14.96
N PRO A 40 -19.23 -11.11 16.24
CA PRO A 40 -18.55 -12.21 16.92
C PRO A 40 -18.73 -13.55 16.20
N ARG A 41 -17.68 -14.37 16.12
CA ARG A 41 -17.75 -15.72 15.51
C ARG A 41 -18.88 -16.56 16.11
N GLN A 42 -19.11 -16.47 17.43
CA GLN A 42 -20.16 -17.22 18.12
C GLN A 42 -21.55 -16.94 17.53
N THR A 43 -21.82 -15.70 17.12
CA THR A 43 -23.10 -15.29 16.56
C THR A 43 -23.30 -15.93 15.19
N LEU A 44 -22.24 -16.00 14.38
CA LEU A 44 -22.29 -16.70 13.10
C LEU A 44 -22.54 -18.21 13.29
N TYR A 45 -21.86 -18.85 14.26
CA TYR A 45 -22.07 -20.28 14.55
C TYR A 45 -23.47 -20.60 15.08
N ARG A 46 -24.08 -19.68 15.84
CA ARG A 46 -25.40 -19.88 16.42
C ARG A 46 -26.53 -19.59 15.43
N ASP A 47 -26.42 -18.49 14.69
CA ASP A 47 -27.52 -17.95 13.89
C ASP A 47 -27.42 -18.34 12.41
N PHE A 48 -26.23 -18.70 11.91
CA PHE A 48 -25.94 -19.02 10.50
C PHE A 48 -25.05 -20.27 10.32
N PRO A 49 -25.42 -21.43 10.91
CA PRO A 49 -24.60 -22.64 10.87
C PRO A 49 -24.42 -23.20 9.45
N ASP A 50 -25.44 -23.08 8.60
CA ASP A 50 -25.42 -23.60 7.23
C ASP A 50 -24.42 -22.84 6.35
N GLN A 51 -24.39 -21.51 6.48
CA GLN A 51 -23.44 -20.64 5.78
C GLN A 51 -22.01 -20.94 6.17
N ILE A 52 -21.76 -21.21 7.45
CA ILE A 52 -20.42 -21.58 7.91
C ILE A 52 -20.02 -22.94 7.35
N THR A 53 -20.91 -23.91 7.39
CA THR A 53 -20.65 -25.25 6.84
C THR A 53 -20.33 -25.16 5.35
N ARG A 54 -21.09 -24.35 4.61
CA ARG A 54 -20.84 -24.07 3.19
C ARG A 54 -19.46 -23.43 2.98
N LEU A 55 -19.17 -22.34 3.68
CA LEU A 55 -17.88 -21.65 3.62
C LEU A 55 -16.71 -22.61 3.90
N GLN A 56 -16.83 -23.44 4.94
CA GLN A 56 -15.79 -24.41 5.30
C GLN A 56 -15.62 -25.51 4.26
N THR A 57 -16.72 -26.02 3.70
CA THR A 57 -16.71 -27.05 2.65
C THR A 57 -16.05 -26.52 1.39
N GLU A 58 -16.42 -25.31 0.97
CA GLU A 58 -15.86 -24.69 -0.23
C GLU A 58 -14.40 -24.28 -0.01
N ALA A 59 -14.05 -23.71 1.15
CA ALA A 59 -12.67 -23.43 1.51
C ALA A 59 -11.79 -24.69 1.56
N ALA A 60 -12.35 -25.83 2.01
CA ALA A 60 -11.66 -27.12 1.99
C ALA A 60 -11.46 -27.64 0.56
N ARG A 61 -12.48 -27.55 -0.31
CA ARG A 61 -12.37 -27.90 -1.74
C ARG A 61 -11.29 -27.08 -2.44
N SER A 62 -11.26 -25.76 -2.23
CA SER A 62 -10.22 -24.88 -2.75
C SER A 62 -8.83 -25.16 -2.18
N ALA A 63 -8.75 -25.76 -0.98
CA ALA A 63 -7.48 -26.16 -0.39
C ALA A 63 -6.91 -27.47 -0.98
N THR A 64 -7.78 -28.38 -1.42
CA THR A 64 -7.37 -29.64 -2.07
C THR A 64 -7.00 -29.44 -3.53
N GLN A 65 -7.55 -28.40 -4.18
CA GLN A 65 -7.14 -28.03 -5.52
C GLN A 65 -5.73 -27.42 -5.47
N PRO A 66 -4.74 -27.98 -6.19
CA PRO A 66 -3.44 -27.34 -6.31
C PRO A 66 -3.66 -26.02 -7.02
N ARG A 67 -3.61 -24.92 -6.26
CA ARG A 67 -3.54 -23.56 -6.79
C ARG A 67 -2.43 -23.62 -7.83
N ALA A 68 -2.74 -23.34 -9.10
CA ALA A 68 -1.75 -23.20 -10.16
C ALA A 68 -0.89 -21.98 -9.82
N ARG A 69 0.01 -22.18 -8.87
CA ARG A 69 0.90 -21.16 -8.34
C ARG A 69 1.85 -20.94 -9.49
N ASN A 70 1.64 -19.87 -10.25
CA ASN A 70 2.54 -19.40 -11.30
C ASN A 70 3.84 -18.89 -10.65
N THR A 71 4.45 -19.71 -9.80
CA THR A 71 5.58 -19.42 -8.94
C THR A 71 6.74 -18.89 -9.77
N ASP A 72 6.87 -19.40 -11.00
CA ASP A 72 7.87 -18.94 -11.96
C ASP A 72 7.60 -17.53 -12.47
N LYS A 73 6.33 -17.19 -12.76
CA LYS A 73 5.96 -15.82 -13.15
C LYS A 73 6.10 -14.85 -11.97
N ASP A 74 5.75 -15.28 -10.76
CA ASP A 74 5.91 -14.47 -9.56
C ASP A 74 7.40 -14.23 -9.25
N GLN A 75 8.24 -15.26 -9.38
CA GLN A 75 9.69 -15.15 -9.22
C GLN A 75 10.34 -14.26 -10.27
N GLN A 76 9.95 -14.40 -11.54
CA GLN A 76 10.41 -13.51 -12.63
C GLN A 76 9.97 -12.06 -12.38
N THR A 77 8.74 -11.85 -11.93
CA THR A 77 8.22 -10.52 -11.59
C THR A 77 9.00 -9.91 -10.42
N ILE A 78 9.24 -10.68 -9.36
CA ILE A 78 10.02 -10.22 -8.20
C ILE A 78 11.47 -9.89 -8.60
N ALA A 79 12.10 -10.73 -9.44
CA ALA A 79 13.46 -10.48 -9.93
C ALA A 79 13.51 -9.19 -10.77
N ARG A 80 12.54 -8.98 -11.66
CA ARG A 80 12.42 -7.75 -12.46
C ARG A 80 12.25 -6.52 -11.57
N LEU A 81 11.35 -6.58 -10.59
CA LEU A 81 11.11 -5.46 -9.67
C LEU A 81 12.34 -5.12 -8.83
N ARG A 82 13.14 -6.13 -8.44
CA ARG A 82 14.40 -5.90 -7.72
C ARG A 82 15.44 -5.20 -8.60
N ALA A 83 15.59 -5.64 -9.84
CA ALA A 83 16.49 -5.01 -10.80
C ALA A 83 16.07 -3.56 -11.10
N GLU A 84 14.78 -3.31 -11.27
CA GLU A 84 14.24 -1.98 -11.50
C GLU A 84 14.45 -1.06 -10.30
N LYS A 85 14.20 -1.55 -9.08
CA LYS A 85 14.50 -0.81 -7.84
C LYS A 85 15.98 -0.44 -7.75
N GLU A 86 16.88 -1.37 -8.04
CA GLU A 86 18.32 -1.10 -8.00
C GLU A 86 18.70 -0.01 -9.02
N ASN A 87 18.16 -0.10 -10.24
CA ASN A 87 18.41 0.89 -11.29
C ASN A 87 17.89 2.29 -10.90
N LEU A 88 16.67 2.37 -10.36
CA LEU A 88 16.11 3.62 -9.86
C LEU A 88 16.94 4.23 -8.73
N THR A 89 17.40 3.39 -7.80
CA THR A 89 18.27 3.81 -6.70
C THR A 89 19.59 4.38 -7.23
N ARG A 90 20.19 3.74 -8.25
CA ARG A 90 21.40 4.24 -8.92
C ARG A 90 21.16 5.61 -9.58
N HIS A 91 20.06 5.77 -10.30
CA HIS A 91 19.71 7.04 -10.92
C HIS A 91 19.50 8.16 -9.89
N LEU A 92 18.87 7.86 -8.74
CA LEU A 92 18.70 8.83 -7.66
C LEU A 92 20.05 9.36 -7.15
N TYR A 93 21.02 8.48 -6.92
CA TYR A 93 22.36 8.92 -6.49
C TYR A 93 23.07 9.78 -7.54
N ILE A 94 22.95 9.43 -8.82
CA ILE A 94 23.52 10.22 -9.92
C ILE A 94 22.88 11.61 -9.98
N TYR A 95 21.55 11.69 -9.89
CA TYR A 95 20.85 12.97 -9.93
C TYR A 95 21.11 13.82 -8.69
N GLU A 96 21.23 13.21 -7.52
CA GLU A 96 21.64 13.91 -6.30
C GLU A 96 23.03 14.55 -6.47
N ASP A 97 24.00 13.81 -7.00
CA ASP A 97 25.35 14.34 -7.25
C ASP A 97 25.33 15.49 -8.27
N HIS A 98 24.58 15.34 -9.37
CA HIS A 98 24.39 16.42 -10.34
C HIS A 98 23.75 17.67 -9.73
N ILE A 99 22.73 17.52 -8.88
CA ILE A 99 22.10 18.66 -8.21
C ILE A 99 23.09 19.35 -7.28
N ARG A 100 23.87 18.60 -6.49
CA ARG A 100 24.91 19.18 -5.62
C ARG A 100 25.93 19.95 -6.44
N ARG A 101 26.42 19.35 -7.53
CA ARG A 101 27.38 19.99 -8.44
C ARG A 101 26.82 21.27 -9.06
N LEU A 102 25.61 21.22 -9.62
CA LEU A 102 24.95 22.40 -10.19
C LEU A 102 24.72 23.50 -9.16
N THR A 103 24.45 23.14 -7.91
CA THR A 103 24.27 24.10 -6.82
C THR A 103 25.57 24.85 -6.53
N LEU A 104 26.69 24.13 -6.42
CA LEU A 104 28.02 24.72 -6.22
C LEU A 104 28.45 25.57 -7.41
N GLU A 105 28.23 25.09 -8.64
CA GLU A 105 28.52 25.85 -9.86
C GLU A 105 27.67 27.13 -9.94
N ASN A 106 26.38 27.06 -9.55
CA ASN A 106 25.51 28.24 -9.53
C ASN A 106 25.97 29.28 -8.52
N GLU A 107 26.37 28.85 -7.33
CA GLU A 107 26.92 29.75 -6.29
C GLU A 107 28.21 30.42 -6.78
N ALA A 108 29.14 29.65 -7.34
CA ALA A 108 30.38 30.19 -7.90
C ALA A 108 30.12 31.22 -9.02
N LEU A 109 29.18 30.95 -9.92
CA LEU A 109 28.79 31.88 -10.98
C LEU A 109 28.15 33.16 -10.41
N ARG A 110 27.33 33.05 -9.36
CA ARG A 110 26.75 34.22 -8.69
C ARG A 110 27.83 35.09 -8.05
N VAL A 111 28.81 34.50 -7.38
CA VAL A 111 29.95 35.23 -6.80
C VAL A 111 30.77 35.92 -7.88
N ALA A 112 31.08 35.22 -8.97
CA ALA A 112 31.81 35.80 -10.11
C ALA A 112 31.05 36.98 -10.75
N LEU A 113 29.73 36.85 -10.91
CA LEU A 113 28.88 37.93 -11.41
C LEU A 113 28.86 39.13 -10.47
N GLN A 114 28.72 38.93 -9.16
CA GLN A 114 28.76 40.02 -8.17
C GLN A 114 30.10 40.76 -8.20
N ALA A 115 31.22 40.01 -8.28
CA ALA A 115 32.55 40.59 -8.37
C ALA A 115 32.74 41.44 -9.64
N HIS A 116 32.21 41.01 -10.78
CA HIS A 116 32.31 41.75 -12.04
C HIS A 116 31.32 42.90 -12.20
N SER A 117 30.14 42.81 -11.59
CA SER A 117 29.09 43.84 -11.70
C SER A 117 29.19 44.93 -10.63
N GLY A 118 30.01 44.75 -9.59
CA GLY A 118 30.13 45.69 -8.47
C GLY A 118 28.87 45.78 -7.59
N VAL A 119 27.89 44.91 -7.84
CA VAL A 119 26.62 44.86 -7.10
C VAL A 119 26.72 43.79 -6.01
N THR A 120 26.86 44.21 -4.75
CA THR A 120 26.73 43.32 -3.60
C THR A 120 25.26 43.10 -3.28
N LEU A 121 24.78 41.86 -3.43
CA LEU A 121 23.41 41.48 -3.06
C LEU A 121 23.31 41.42 -1.53
N ILE A 122 22.49 42.30 -0.95
CA ILE A 122 22.18 42.30 0.48
C ILE A 122 21.11 41.23 0.70
N SER A 123 21.47 40.10 1.32
CA SER A 123 20.49 39.06 1.67
C SER A 123 19.40 39.66 2.57
N PRO A 124 18.11 39.42 2.28
CA PRO A 124 17.04 39.86 3.17
C PRO A 124 17.18 39.15 4.52
N ARG A 125 17.08 39.91 5.62
CA ARG A 125 17.12 39.39 6.99
C ARG A 125 16.04 38.32 7.15
N THR A 126 16.45 37.07 7.37
CA THR A 126 15.60 35.99 7.87
C THR A 126 15.04 36.41 9.23
N GLY A 127 13.85 37.01 9.24
CA GLY A 127 13.22 37.56 10.44
C GLY A 127 11.72 37.86 10.31
N ASP A 128 11.19 37.99 9.10
CA ASP A 128 9.75 38.27 8.87
C ASP A 128 8.93 37.03 8.48
N THR A 129 9.24 35.85 9.04
CA THR A 129 8.24 34.78 9.08
C THR A 129 7.25 35.08 10.21
N VAL A 130 6.16 35.75 9.85
CA VAL A 130 4.94 35.89 10.67
C VAL A 130 4.45 34.48 11.04
N PRO A 131 4.42 34.09 12.33
CA PRO A 131 3.76 32.87 12.73
C PRO A 131 2.29 33.19 13.00
N GLY A 132 1.42 32.84 12.06
CA GLY A 132 -0.02 32.90 12.26
C GLY A 132 -0.73 32.11 11.17
N ARG A 133 -1.68 31.23 11.45
CA ARG A 133 -2.38 30.86 12.70
C ARG A 133 -3.22 29.59 12.37
N PRO A 134 -4.03 29.09 13.31
CA PRO A 134 -4.09 27.70 13.77
C PRO A 134 -4.65 26.67 12.78
#